data_AF-A0A8K0DEQ3-F1
#
_entry.id   AF-A0A8K0DEQ3-F1
#
_cell.length_a   1.000
_cell.length_b   1.000
_cell.length_c   1.000
_cell.angle_alpha   90.00
_cell.angle_beta   90.00
_cell.angle_gamma   90.00
#
_symmetry.space_group_name_H-M   'P 1'
#
loop_
_entity.id
_entity.type
_entity.pdbx_description
1 polymer ?
#
loop_
_entity_poly.entity_id
_entity_poly.type
_entity_poly.pdbx_seq_one_letter_code
_entity_poly.pdbx_strand_id
1 'polypeptide(L)'
;FVINGKHITSKPIVDLLHNLNQSDLNTAHKINETYLTVKGAERQKVKFATKLFSHTIAKAVSRIGSLGLCDSNNNWLQCSEFLKIINNWFDVFNSKVSQTDSRSRMKAYGLALED
;
A
#
# COMPACT_ATOMS: atom_id res chain seq x y z
N PHE A 1 3.21 13.41 -1.03
CA PHE A 1 2.17 13.85 -0.09
C PHE A 1 2.82 14.50 1.12
N VAL A 2 2.17 15.49 1.74
CA VAL A 2 2.57 16.04 3.05
C VAL A 2 1.46 15.68 4.03
N ILE A 3 1.74 14.78 4.97
CA ILE A 3 0.77 14.28 5.95
C ILE A 3 1.39 14.46 7.34
N ASN A 4 0.70 15.17 8.23
CA ASN A 4 1.19 15.49 9.58
C ASN A 4 2.61 16.09 9.58
N GLY A 5 2.90 16.97 8.62
CA GLY A 5 4.22 17.61 8.46
C GLY A 5 5.32 16.68 7.91
N LYS A 6 5.01 15.43 7.55
CA LYS A 6 5.97 14.47 6.97
C LYS A 6 5.78 14.35 5.47
N HIS A 7 6.90 14.36 4.74
CA HIS A 7 6.92 14.14 3.30
C HIS A 7 6.89 12.64 3.00
N ILE A 8 5.79 12.18 2.41
CA ILE A 8 5.63 10.83 1.89
C ILE A 8 5.90 10.88 0.38
N THR A 9 6.93 10.18 -0.06
CA THR A 9 7.40 10.13 -1.45
C THR A 9 7.37 8.69 -1.98
N SER A 10 7.78 8.49 -3.24
CA SER A 10 7.93 7.15 -3.82
C SER A 10 9.14 6.38 -3.27
N LYS A 11 10.07 7.03 -2.56
CA LYS A 11 11.34 6.43 -2.15
C LYS A 11 11.19 5.12 -1.36
N PRO A 12 10.32 5.00 -0.34
CA PRO A 12 10.13 3.72 0.36
C PRO A 12 9.67 2.58 -0.56
N ILE A 13 8.94 2.89 -1.63
CA ILE A 13 8.48 1.89 -2.61
C ILE A 13 9.62 1.53 -3.58
N VAL A 14 10.49 2.47 -3.93
CA VAL A 14 11.71 2.19 -4.70
C VAL A 14 12.64 1.30 -3.89
N ASP A 15 12.87 1.62 -2.61
CA ASP A 15 13.66 0.80 -1.69
C ASP A 15 13.08 -0.62 -1.61
N LEU A 16 11.75 -0.74 -1.53
CA LEU A 16 11.07 -2.04 -1.60
C LEU A 16 11.42 -2.77 -2.89
N LEU A 17 11.17 -2.18 -4.06
CA LEU A 17 11.42 -2.82 -5.36
C LEU A 17 12.87 -3.31 -5.52
N HIS A 18 13.86 -2.57 -5.01
CA HIS A 18 15.25 -3.00 -5.03
C HIS A 18 15.51 -4.23 -4.14
N ASN A 19 14.94 -4.28 -2.94
CA ASN A 19 15.11 -5.40 -2.01
C ASN A 19 14.30 -6.65 -2.41
N LEU A 20 13.27 -6.46 -3.23
CA LEU A 20 12.39 -7.51 -3.73
C LEU A 20 13.00 -8.41 -4.80
N ASN A 21 14.03 -7.95 -5.50
CA ASN A 21 14.65 -8.66 -6.62
C ASN A 21 15.68 -9.72 -6.20
N GLN A 22 15.81 -10.02 -4.90
CA GLN A 22 16.81 -10.95 -4.37
C GLN A 22 16.30 -12.39 -4.16
N SER A 23 15.01 -12.68 -4.40
CA SER A 23 14.40 -14.00 -4.16
C SER A 23 13.13 -14.22 -5.01
N ASP A 24 12.96 -15.42 -5.56
CA ASP A 24 11.76 -15.84 -6.32
C ASP A 24 10.48 -15.84 -5.47
N LEU A 25 10.61 -15.93 -4.14
CA LEU A 25 9.49 -15.96 -3.19
C LEU A 25 9.27 -14.58 -2.59
N ASN A 26 8.55 -13.74 -3.33
CA ASN A 26 8.44 -12.31 -3.07
C ASN A 26 7.01 -11.87 -2.63
N THR A 27 6.93 -11.21 -1.48
CA THR A 27 5.67 -10.73 -0.87
C THR A 27 5.00 -9.59 -1.64
N ALA A 28 5.74 -8.84 -2.46
CA ALA A 28 5.28 -7.71 -3.24
C ALA A 28 5.53 -7.86 -4.76
N HIS A 29 5.58 -9.10 -5.27
CA HIS A 29 5.61 -9.45 -6.71
C HIS A 29 4.52 -8.78 -7.58
N LYS A 30 3.50 -8.19 -6.94
CA LYS A 30 2.35 -7.57 -7.62
C LYS A 30 2.64 -6.21 -8.22
N ILE A 31 3.76 -5.56 -7.85
CA ILE A 31 4.18 -4.24 -8.33
C ILE A 31 5.59 -4.29 -8.94
N ASN A 32 5.85 -3.39 -9.88
CA ASN A 32 7.16 -3.14 -10.47
C ASN A 32 7.30 -1.64 -10.77
N GLU A 33 8.41 -1.21 -11.35
CA GLU A 33 8.70 0.20 -11.64
C GLU A 33 7.64 0.91 -12.49
N THR A 34 6.91 0.19 -13.35
CA THR A 34 5.84 0.78 -14.19
C THR A 34 4.69 1.35 -13.35
N TYR A 35 4.48 0.83 -12.14
CA TYR A 35 3.45 1.34 -11.22
C TYR A 35 3.82 2.70 -10.63
N LEU A 36 5.12 3.05 -10.62
CA LEU A 36 5.64 4.35 -10.19
C LEU A 36 5.78 5.33 -11.37
N THR A 37 5.93 4.81 -12.59
CA THR A 37 6.26 5.59 -13.79
C THR A 37 5.15 5.55 -14.85
N VAL A 38 3.90 5.36 -14.43
CA VAL A 38 2.72 5.23 -15.32
C VAL A 38 2.65 6.30 -16.43
N LYS A 39 2.46 5.86 -17.68
CA LYS A 39 2.48 6.74 -18.87
C LYS A 39 1.18 6.69 -19.66
N GLY A 40 0.84 7.80 -20.33
CA GLY A 40 -0.29 7.89 -21.25
C GLY A 40 -1.60 7.34 -20.66
N ALA A 41 -2.24 6.43 -21.40
CA ALA A 41 -3.51 5.80 -21.03
C ALA A 41 -3.45 4.94 -19.75
N GLU A 42 -2.25 4.51 -19.31
CA GLU A 42 -2.11 3.73 -18.09
C GLU A 42 -2.49 4.51 -16.83
N ARG A 43 -2.39 5.84 -16.87
CA ARG A 43 -2.80 6.74 -15.77
C ARG A 43 -4.28 6.62 -15.43
N GLN A 44 -5.10 6.15 -16.38
CA GLN A 44 -6.55 5.95 -16.20
C GLN A 44 -6.89 4.55 -15.66
N LYS A 45 -5.94 3.62 -15.63
CA LYS A 45 -6.18 2.25 -15.17
C LYS A 45 -6.13 2.18 -13.64
N VAL A 46 -7.31 2.24 -13.01
CA VAL A 46 -7.49 2.15 -11.54
C VAL A 46 -6.75 0.96 -10.93
N LYS A 47 -6.62 -0.15 -11.66
CA LYS A 47 -5.90 -1.37 -11.24
C LYS A 47 -4.45 -1.11 -10.81
N PHE A 48 -3.74 -0.17 -11.44
CA PHE A 48 -2.37 0.17 -11.03
C PHE A 48 -2.35 0.84 -9.65
N ALA A 49 -3.23 1.82 -9.45
CA ALA A 49 -3.36 2.52 -8.18
C ALA A 49 -3.80 1.58 -7.06
N THR A 50 -4.84 0.76 -7.26
CA THR A 50 -5.34 -0.16 -6.21
C THR A 50 -4.29 -1.17 -5.76
N LYS A 51 -3.46 -1.68 -6.69
CA LYS A 51 -2.36 -2.57 -6.31
C LYS A 51 -1.26 -1.87 -5.52
N LEU A 52 -0.94 -0.63 -5.90
CA LEU A 52 0.07 0.19 -5.21
C LEU A 52 -0.39 0.54 -3.79
N PHE A 53 -1.62 1.02 -3.64
CA PHE A 53 -2.27 1.37 -2.38
C PHE A 53 -2.93 0.15 -1.70
N SER A 54 -2.22 -0.98 -1.62
CA SER A 54 -2.76 -2.20 -1.03
C SER A 54 -2.17 -2.52 0.34
N HIS A 55 -2.94 -3.25 1.16
CA HIS A 55 -2.49 -3.73 2.46
C HIS A 55 -1.17 -4.52 2.40
N THR A 56 -0.98 -5.31 1.34
CA THR A 56 0.25 -6.09 1.13
C THR A 56 1.46 -5.19 0.94
N ILE A 57 1.35 -4.12 0.14
CA ILE A 57 2.47 -3.18 -0.06
C ILE A 57 2.74 -2.38 1.22
N ALA A 58 1.70 -1.95 1.94
CA ALA A 58 1.87 -1.32 3.24
C ALA A 58 2.69 -2.19 4.21
N LYS A 59 2.33 -3.48 4.32
CA LYS A 59 3.07 -4.45 5.16
C LYS A 59 4.50 -4.69 4.68
N ALA A 60 4.71 -4.78 3.36
CA ALA A 60 6.03 -4.96 2.79
C ALA A 60 6.96 -3.78 3.11
N VAL A 61 6.49 -2.53 2.92
CA VAL A 61 7.23 -1.31 3.26
C VAL A 61 7.57 -1.27 4.76
N SER A 62 6.61 -1.58 5.64
CA SER A 62 6.86 -1.65 7.08
C SER A 62 7.91 -2.71 7.42
N ARG A 63 7.87 -3.88 6.77
CA ARG A 63 8.80 -4.96 7.00
C ARG A 63 10.23 -4.59 6.63
N ILE A 64 10.46 -4.09 5.42
CA ILE A 64 11.82 -3.71 4.99
C ILE A 64 12.37 -2.55 5.84
N GLY A 65 11.52 -1.60 6.23
CA GLY A 65 11.90 -0.52 7.13
C GLY A 65 12.31 -1.03 8.51
N SER A 66 11.57 -2.00 9.07
CA SER A 66 11.92 -2.65 10.35
C SER A 66 13.23 -3.46 10.29
N LEU A 67 13.65 -3.88 9.09
CA LEU A 67 14.91 -4.58 8.86
C LEU A 67 16.08 -3.64 8.59
N GLY A 68 15.85 -2.31 8.60
CA GLY A 68 16.89 -1.32 8.29
C GLY A 68 17.25 -1.24 6.80
N LEU A 69 16.38 -1.75 5.92
CA LEU A 69 16.62 -1.80 4.46
C LEU A 69 16.08 -0.55 3.72
N CYS A 70 15.55 0.43 4.45
CA CYS A 70 15.17 1.74 3.92
C CYS A 70 16.04 2.83 4.55
N ASP A 71 16.27 3.90 3.80
CA ASP A 71 16.89 5.10 4.37
C ASP A 71 16.00 5.67 5.50
N SER A 72 16.63 5.94 6.65
CA SER A 72 16.03 6.59 7.81
C SER A 72 15.27 7.88 7.49
N ASN A 73 15.69 8.61 6.45
CA ASN A 73 15.09 9.88 6.03
C ASN A 73 13.86 9.72 5.12
N ASN A 74 13.55 8.50 4.67
CA ASN A 74 12.50 8.27 3.68
C ASN A 74 11.08 8.19 4.27
N ASN A 75 10.91 8.39 5.59
CA ASN A 75 9.60 8.33 6.27
C ASN A 75 8.82 7.04 5.93
N TRP A 76 9.51 5.88 5.87
CA TRP A 76 8.93 4.61 5.43
C TRP A 76 7.77 4.15 6.31
N LEU A 77 7.81 4.46 7.61
CA LEU A 77 6.72 4.12 8.54
C LEU A 77 5.45 4.89 8.19
N GLN A 78 5.56 6.21 8.01
CA GLN A 78 4.44 7.06 7.62
C GLN A 78 3.91 6.69 6.23
N CYS A 79 4.80 6.28 5.32
CA CYS A 79 4.39 5.75 4.02
C CYS A 79 3.54 4.48 4.18
N SER A 80 3.99 3.52 4.99
CA SER A 80 3.24 2.28 5.25
C SER A 80 1.85 2.57 5.86
N GLU A 81 1.79 3.44 6.86
CA GLU A 81 0.53 3.84 7.50
C GLU A 81 -0.42 4.51 6.51
N PHE A 82 0.09 5.43 5.70
CA PHE A 82 -0.67 6.09 4.65
C PHE A 82 -1.23 5.09 3.63
N LEU A 83 -0.42 4.16 3.12
CA LEU A 83 -0.88 3.13 2.19
C LEU A 83 -2.00 2.27 2.81
N LYS A 84 -1.87 1.91 4.10
CA LYS A 84 -2.89 1.15 4.83
C LYS A 84 -4.20 1.93 4.98
N ILE A 85 -4.13 3.23 5.30
CA ILE A 85 -5.31 4.09 5.43
C ILE A 85 -6.04 4.17 4.08
N ILE A 86 -5.33 4.43 2.99
CA ILE A 86 -5.94 4.52 1.66
C ILE A 86 -6.56 3.19 1.23
N ASN A 87 -5.88 2.05 1.48
CA ASN A 87 -6.45 0.72 1.23
C ASN A 87 -7.80 0.56 1.95
N ASN A 88 -7.81 0.79 3.27
CA ASN A 88 -9.00 0.59 4.09
C ASN A 88 -10.14 1.54 3.69
N TRP A 89 -9.81 2.81 3.41
CA TRP A 89 -10.79 3.77 2.91
C TRP A 89 -11.41 3.31 1.59
N PHE A 90 -10.58 2.89 0.63
CA PHE A 90 -11.06 2.41 -0.66
C PHE A 90 -11.92 1.15 -0.53
N ASP A 91 -11.51 0.21 0.33
CA ASP A 91 -12.23 -1.04 0.59
C ASP A 91 -13.63 -0.80 1.20
N VAL A 92 -13.76 0.14 2.15
CA VAL A 92 -15.06 0.51 2.73
C VAL A 92 -15.97 1.13 1.67
N PHE A 93 -15.47 2.12 0.91
CA PHE A 93 -16.26 2.83 -0.09
C PHE A 93 -16.61 1.97 -1.32
N ASN A 94 -15.85 0.90 -1.56
CA ASN A 94 -16.07 -0.02 -2.67
C ASN A 94 -16.60 -1.39 -2.20
N SER A 95 -17.17 -1.46 -0.99
CA SER A 95 -17.79 -2.69 -0.49
C SER A 95 -19.04 -3.04 -1.30
N LYS A 96 -19.17 -4.33 -1.65
CA LYS A 96 -20.30 -4.86 -2.45
C LYS A 96 -21.24 -5.75 -1.66
N VAL A 97 -20.81 -6.19 -0.48
CA VAL A 97 -21.52 -7.09 0.43
C VAL A 97 -21.22 -6.65 1.86
N SER A 98 -22.09 -7.01 2.80
CA SER A 98 -21.95 -6.66 4.22
C SER A 98 -20.63 -7.14 4.82
N GLN A 99 -20.24 -8.38 4.56
CA GLN A 99 -18.97 -8.97 4.97
C GLN A 99 -18.40 -9.80 3.82
N THR A 100 -17.12 -9.57 3.49
CA THR A 100 -16.49 -10.22 2.32
C THR A 100 -15.96 -11.61 2.62
N ASP A 101 -15.65 -11.91 3.87
CA ASP A 101 -15.21 -13.25 4.28
C ASP A 101 -15.62 -13.56 5.73
N SER A 102 -15.51 -14.84 6.08
CA SER A 102 -15.77 -15.36 7.44
C SER A 102 -14.77 -14.87 8.48
N ARG A 103 -13.66 -14.26 8.08
CA ARG A 103 -12.61 -13.75 8.97
C ARG A 103 -12.88 -12.31 9.41
N SER A 104 -14.01 -11.71 9.00
CA SER A 104 -14.41 -10.34 9.34
C SER A 104 -13.32 -9.28 9.08
N ARG A 105 -12.47 -9.51 8.06
CA ARG A 105 -11.33 -8.62 7.76
C ARG A 105 -11.75 -7.24 7.24
N MET A 106 -12.93 -7.18 6.63
CA MET A 106 -13.55 -5.97 6.10
C MET A 106 -15.05 -6.08 6.30
N LYS A 107 -15.64 -5.03 6.88
CA LYS A 107 -17.08 -4.85 7.03
C LYS A 107 -17.50 -3.64 6.19
N ALA A 108 -18.68 -3.72 5.58
CA ALA A 108 -19.27 -2.57 4.92
C ALA A 108 -19.56 -1.43 5.90
N TYR A 109 -19.73 -0.22 5.38
CA TYR A 109 -20.09 0.95 6.17
C TYR A 109 -21.36 0.69 7.01
N GLY A 110 -21.34 1.12 8.27
CA GLY A 110 -22.47 0.96 9.21
C GLY A 110 -22.41 -0.28 10.11
N LEU A 111 -21.54 -1.25 9.84
CA LEU A 111 -21.49 -2.51 10.60
C LEU A 111 -20.45 -2.55 11.74
N ALA A 112 -19.61 -1.51 11.84
CA ALA A 112 -18.52 -1.40 12.81
C ALA A 112 -18.20 0.07 13.10
N LEU A 113 -19.25 0.84 13.44
CA LEU A 113 -19.09 2.26 13.78
C LEU A 113 -18.63 2.47 15.23
N GLU A 114 -18.83 1.46 16.08
CA GLU A 114 -18.54 1.48 17.52
C GLU A 114 -17.40 0.52 17.92
N ASP A 115 -16.77 -0.14 16.92
CA ASP A 115 -15.59 -1.00 17.12
C ASP A 115 -14.34 -0.16 17.48
#